data_AF-A0A060DKM1-F1
#
_entry.id   AF-A0A060DKM1-F1
#
_cell.length_a   1.000
_cell.length_b   1.000
_cell.length_c   1.000
_cell.angle_alpha   90.00
_cell.angle_beta   90.00
_cell.angle_gamma   90.00
#
_symmetry.space_group_name_H-M   'P 1'
#
loop_
_entity.id
_entity.type
_entity.pdbx_description
1 polymer ?
#
loop_
_entity_poly.entity_id
_entity_poly.type
_entity_poly.pdbx_seq_one_letter_code
_entity_poly.pdbx_strand_id
1 'polypeptide(L)'
;MVLSQFEGRYLLVSAQHPALRTAFMEQFSKAARQRVCGAFSVEAHARPAEVATAAEPVQRAVEEREEVATIQRIIDAAPDSAAWGKRPTLQALYVGRVMTLAIDDRFAKPGARCGNCAAL
;
A
#
# COMPACT_ATOMS: atom_id res chain seq x y z
N MET A 1 10.34 9.77 -13.23
CA MET A 1 10.60 10.19 -11.84
C MET A 1 10.94 8.93 -11.06
N VAL A 2 11.96 8.90 -10.19
CA VAL A 2 12.46 7.66 -9.54
C VAL A 2 11.34 6.77 -8.98
N LEU A 3 10.31 7.36 -8.35
CA LEU A 3 9.15 6.60 -7.84
C LEU A 3 8.36 5.82 -8.91
N SER A 4 8.23 6.34 -10.14
CA SER A 4 7.51 5.64 -11.21
C SER A 4 8.31 4.44 -11.76
N GLN A 5 9.63 4.44 -11.59
CA GLN A 5 10.49 3.33 -11.98
C GLN A 5 10.37 2.15 -11.01
N PHE A 6 10.14 2.43 -9.73
CA PHE A 6 10.06 1.42 -8.67
C PHE A 6 8.63 1.15 -8.19
N GLU A 7 7.62 1.67 -8.90
CA GLU A 7 6.20 1.60 -8.51
C GLU A 7 5.96 2.06 -7.05
N GLY A 8 6.85 2.93 -6.54
CA GLY A 8 6.86 3.37 -5.16
C GLY A 8 5.77 4.42 -4.90
N ARG A 9 4.90 4.14 -3.94
CA ARG A 9 3.85 5.08 -3.50
C ARG A 9 4.37 6.13 -2.52
N TYR A 10 5.27 5.73 -1.63
CA TYR A 10 5.81 6.57 -0.56
C TYR A 10 7.34 6.60 -0.54
N LEU A 11 7.88 7.55 0.22
CA LEU A 11 9.31 7.74 0.45
C LEU A 11 9.61 7.65 1.95
N LEU A 12 10.63 6.87 2.29
CA LEU A 12 11.28 6.91 3.59
C LEU A 12 12.61 7.64 3.45
N VAL A 13 12.92 8.49 4.42
CA VAL A 13 14.15 9.31 4.38
C VAL A 13 15.02 8.99 5.58
N SER A 14 16.33 8.82 5.34
CA SER A 14 17.30 8.72 6.41
C SER A 14 18.28 9.89 6.40
N ALA A 15 18.59 10.39 7.59
CA ALA A 15 19.64 11.37 7.82
C ALA A 15 20.10 11.26 9.28
N GLN A 16 21.41 11.22 9.49
CA GLN A 16 22.00 11.10 10.83
C GLN A 16 21.71 12.33 11.71
N HIS A 17 21.56 13.52 11.11
CA HIS A 17 21.29 14.76 11.83
C HIS A 17 19.95 15.38 11.39
N PRO A 18 19.05 15.78 12.33
CA PRO A 18 17.74 16.37 11.98
C PRO A 18 17.84 17.59 11.07
N ALA A 19 18.87 18.43 11.25
CA ALA A 19 19.09 19.60 10.41
C ALA A 19 19.37 19.24 8.93
N LEU A 20 20.13 18.16 8.69
CA LEU A 20 20.39 17.66 7.33
C LEU A 20 19.10 17.15 6.68
N ARG A 21 18.25 16.48 7.47
CA ARG A 21 16.94 16.02 6.99
C ARG A 21 16.09 17.20 6.51
N THR A 22 16.00 18.27 7.30
CA THR A 22 15.20 19.45 6.96
C THR A 22 15.72 20.11 5.67
N ALA A 23 17.02 20.36 5.58
CA ALA A 23 17.63 20.97 4.40
C ALA A 23 17.42 20.11 3.14
N PHE A 24 17.53 18.79 3.26
CA PHE A 24 17.27 17.87 2.14
C PHE A 24 15.79 17.86 1.72
N MET A 25 14.87 17.90 2.69
CA MET A 25 13.43 17.96 2.42
C MET A 25 13.02 19.26 1.71
N GLU A 26 13.70 20.38 1.95
CA GLU A 26 13.46 21.64 1.25
C GLU A 26 13.79 21.57 -0.25
N GLN A 27 14.73 20.70 -0.64
CA GLN A 27 15.08 20.46 -2.03
C GLN A 27 14.01 19.64 -2.78
N PHE A 28 13.10 18.98 -2.06
CA PHE A 28 12.05 18.19 -2.69
C PHE A 28 10.96 19.09 -3.27
N SER A 29 10.47 18.70 -4.45
CA SER A 29 9.23 19.26 -4.98
C SER A 29 8.09 19.05 -3.98
N LYS A 30 7.06 19.91 -4.03
CA LYS A 30 5.88 19.78 -3.16
C LYS A 30 5.26 18.39 -3.26
N ALA A 31 5.18 17.83 -4.46
CA ALA A 31 4.62 16.50 -4.72
C ALA A 31 5.47 15.38 -4.08
N ALA A 32 6.80 15.49 -4.12
CA ALA A 32 7.69 14.50 -3.49
C ALA A 32 7.60 14.57 -1.95
N ARG A 33 7.56 15.78 -1.38
CA ARG A 33 7.38 15.97 0.08
C ARG A 33 6.10 15.35 0.61
N GLN A 34 5.00 15.47 -0.13
CA GLN A 34 3.71 14.86 0.24
C GLN A 34 3.74 13.33 0.26
N ARG A 35 4.73 12.71 -0.38
CA ARG A 35 4.91 11.25 -0.39
C ARG A 35 5.89 10.77 0.68
N VAL A 36 6.57 11.65 1.41
CA VAL A 36 7.43 11.23 2.52
C VAL A 36 6.54 10.80 3.68
N CYS A 37 6.63 9.52 4.05
CA CYS A 37 5.72 8.89 5.02
C CYS A 37 6.42 8.52 6.34
N GLY A 38 7.74 8.67 6.42
CA GLY A 38 8.50 8.32 7.60
C GLY A 38 9.99 8.63 7.46
N ALA A 39 10.69 8.51 8.58
CA ALA A 39 12.13 8.66 8.65
C ALA A 39 12.74 7.58 9.53
N PHE A 40 13.95 7.14 9.19
CA PHE A 40 14.73 6.17 9.94
C PHE A 40 16.19 6.64 10.02
N SER A 41 17.00 6.03 10.87
CA SER A 41 18.43 6.35 10.99
C SER A 41 19.26 5.17 10.53
N VAL A 42 20.24 5.43 9.68
CA VAL A 42 21.23 4.45 9.24
C VAL A 42 22.54 5.18 8.93
N GLU A 43 23.67 4.50 9.06
CA GLU A 43 24.98 5.05 8.73
C GLU A 43 25.05 5.49 7.26
N ALA A 44 25.71 6.62 6.99
CA ALA A 44 25.80 7.19 5.64
C ALA A 44 26.44 6.25 4.61
N HIS A 45 27.29 5.33 5.07
CA HIS A 45 27.99 4.33 4.25
C HIS A 45 27.42 2.91 4.43
N ALA A 46 26.22 2.79 5.01
CA ALA A 46 25.55 1.52 5.18
C ALA A 46 25.32 0.84 3.84
N ARG A 47 25.50 -0.48 3.82
CA ARG A 47 25.22 -1.33 2.67
C ARG A 47 23.71 -1.40 2.45
N PRO A 48 23.22 -1.68 1.22
CA PRO A 48 21.79 -1.74 0.94
C PRO A 48 20.97 -2.65 1.87
N ALA A 49 21.54 -3.78 2.31
CA ALA A 49 20.89 -4.67 3.26
C ALA A 49 20.69 -4.03 4.65
N GLU A 50 21.66 -3.26 5.12
CA GLU A 50 21.60 -2.54 6.41
C GLU A 50 20.57 -1.41 6.34
N VAL A 51 20.48 -0.72 5.20
CA VAL A 51 19.43 0.27 4.93
C VAL A 51 18.04 -0.36 4.96
N ALA A 52 17.87 -1.52 4.32
CA ALA A 52 16.59 -2.23 4.30
C ALA A 52 16.16 -2.65 5.72
N THR A 53 17.07 -3.26 6.49
CA THR A 53 16.80 -3.65 7.89
C THR A 53 16.45 -2.43 8.76
N ALA A 54 17.17 -1.31 8.60
CA ALA A 54 16.89 -0.10 9.37
C ALA A 54 15.56 0.57 8.99
N ALA A 55 15.15 0.46 7.73
CA ALA A 55 13.90 1.03 7.23
C ALA A 55 12.67 0.18 7.54
N GLU A 56 12.84 -1.15 7.68
CA GLU A 56 11.75 -2.12 7.81
C GLU A 56 10.70 -1.75 8.87
N PRO A 57 11.05 -1.36 10.11
CA PRO A 57 10.04 -1.03 11.12
C PRO A 57 9.13 0.14 10.72
N VAL A 58 9.71 1.17 10.09
CA VAL A 58 8.97 2.34 9.63
C VAL A 58 8.14 2.00 8.39
N GLN A 59 8.69 1.18 7.49
CA GLN A 59 7.95 0.66 6.34
C GLN A 59 6.71 -0.13 6.79
N ARG A 60 6.86 -1.08 7.72
CA ARG A 60 5.75 -1.88 8.26
C ARG A 60 4.65 -1.03 8.87
N ALA A 61 5.02 -0.05 9.70
CA ALA A 61 4.05 0.86 10.30
C ALA A 61 3.28 1.69 9.24
N VAL A 62 3.93 2.05 8.13
CA VAL A 62 3.25 2.71 7.01
C VAL A 62 2.32 1.74 6.30
N GLU A 63 2.78 0.54 5.98
CA GLU A 63 1.96 -0.50 5.32
C GLU A 63 0.68 -0.80 6.13
N GLU A 64 0.81 -1.02 7.43
CA GLU A 64 -0.32 -1.27 8.34
C GLU A 64 -1.32 -0.10 8.35
N ARG A 65 -0.82 1.13 8.43
CA ARG A 65 -1.68 2.33 8.41
C ARG A 65 -2.45 2.44 7.09
N GLU A 66 -1.80 2.15 5.96
CA GLU A 66 -2.41 2.23 4.64
C GLU A 66 -3.41 1.10 4.39
N GLU A 67 -3.15 -0.09 4.94
CA GLU A 67 -4.10 -1.21 4.95
C GLU A 67 -5.37 -0.81 5.71
N VAL A 68 -5.23 -0.36 6.96
CA VAL A 68 -6.36 0.09 7.79
C VAL A 68 -7.13 1.22 7.09
N ALA A 69 -6.44 2.23 6.56
CA ALA A 69 -7.09 3.32 5.84
C ALA A 69 -7.80 2.86 4.56
N THR A 70 -7.32 1.80 3.91
CA THR A 70 -7.97 1.21 2.73
C THR A 70 -9.23 0.47 3.13
N ILE A 71 -9.17 -0.37 4.16
CA ILE A 71 -10.34 -1.08 4.68
C ILE A 71 -11.39 -0.09 5.18
N GLN A 72 -10.99 0.95 5.92
CA GLN A 72 -11.91 1.97 6.42
C GLN A 72 -12.65 2.68 5.27
N ARG A 73 -11.96 3.03 4.17
CA ARG A 73 -12.61 3.61 2.99
C ARG A 73 -13.66 2.68 2.36
N ILE A 74 -13.44 1.36 2.40
CA ILE A 74 -14.42 0.38 1.90
C ILE A 74 -15.62 0.30 2.87
N ILE A 75 -15.38 0.35 4.18
CA ILE A 75 -16.42 0.39 5.21
C ILE A 75 -17.28 1.64 5.07
N ASP A 76 -16.67 2.81 4.94
CA ASP A 76 -17.37 4.09 4.84
C ASP A 76 -18.17 4.23 3.53
N ALA A 77 -17.77 3.51 2.48
CA ALA A 77 -18.51 3.45 1.21
C ALA A 77 -19.75 2.52 1.26
N ALA A 78 -19.92 1.74 2.33
CA ALA A 78 -21.08 0.88 2.51
C ALA A 78 -22.30 1.67 3.00
N PRO A 79 -23.53 1.22 2.67
CA PRO A 79 -23.85 0.06 1.84
C PRO A 79 -23.85 0.33 0.34
N ASP A 80 -23.86 1.60 -0.08
CA ASP A 80 -24.22 1.97 -1.46
C ASP A 80 -23.14 1.62 -2.50
N SER A 81 -21.87 1.65 -2.10
CA SER A 81 -20.72 1.47 -3.00
C SER A 81 -19.73 0.41 -2.51
N ALA A 82 -20.18 -0.50 -1.65
CA ALA A 82 -19.37 -1.62 -1.15
C ALA A 82 -20.18 -2.92 -1.15
N ALA A 83 -19.51 -4.04 -1.47
CA ALA A 83 -20.10 -5.38 -1.46
C ALA A 83 -19.31 -6.30 -0.53
N TRP A 84 -20.01 -6.96 0.39
CA TRP A 84 -19.41 -7.85 1.40
C TRP A 84 -19.77 -9.31 1.16
N GLY A 85 -18.81 -10.19 1.40
CA GLY A 85 -19.00 -11.64 1.28
C GLY A 85 -18.97 -12.15 -0.17
N LYS A 86 -18.75 -13.46 -0.32
CA LYS A 86 -18.37 -14.07 -1.61
C LYS A 86 -19.34 -13.75 -2.75
N ARG A 87 -20.66 -13.96 -2.56
CA ARG A 87 -21.66 -13.82 -3.64
C ARG A 87 -21.80 -12.36 -4.09
N PRO A 88 -22.05 -11.37 -3.21
CA PRO A 88 -22.11 -9.96 -3.61
C PRO A 88 -20.81 -9.47 -4.26
N THR A 89 -19.66 -9.84 -3.70
CA THR A 89 -18.35 -9.45 -4.25
C THR A 89 -18.11 -10.06 -5.63
N LEU A 90 -18.40 -11.36 -5.84
CA LEU A 90 -18.28 -12.00 -7.16
C LEU A 90 -19.24 -11.40 -8.18
N GLN A 91 -20.48 -11.08 -7.79
CA GLN A 91 -21.42 -10.41 -8.66
C GLN A 91 -20.91 -9.02 -9.09
N ALA A 92 -20.37 -8.23 -8.16
CA ALA A 92 -19.79 -6.92 -8.45
C ALA A 92 -18.57 -7.02 -9.38
N LEU A 93 -17.71 -8.02 -9.17
CA LEU A 93 -16.58 -8.33 -10.05
C LEU A 93 -17.07 -8.70 -11.45
N TYR A 94 -18.07 -9.57 -11.55
CA TYR A 94 -18.64 -10.03 -12.82
C TYR A 94 -19.20 -8.89 -13.67
N VAL A 95 -19.86 -7.91 -13.05
CA VAL A 95 -20.40 -6.73 -13.76
C VAL A 95 -19.39 -5.59 -13.93
N GLY A 96 -18.11 -5.80 -13.56
CA GLY A 96 -17.03 -4.81 -13.75
C GLY A 96 -17.15 -3.56 -12.87
N ARG A 97 -17.78 -3.66 -11.69
CA ARG A 97 -18.04 -2.52 -10.79
C ARG A 97 -17.13 -2.49 -9.55
N VAL A 98 -15.97 -3.14 -9.60
CA VAL A 98 -15.03 -3.18 -8.48
C VAL A 98 -13.80 -2.34 -8.80
N MET A 99 -13.60 -1.27 -8.04
CA MET A 99 -12.39 -0.42 -8.10
C MET A 99 -11.33 -0.85 -7.10
N THR A 100 -11.72 -1.49 -6.00
CA THR A 100 -10.82 -1.98 -4.96
C THR A 100 -11.38 -3.29 -4.41
N LEU A 101 -10.53 -4.33 -4.40
CA LEU A 101 -10.86 -5.64 -3.87
C LEU A 101 -9.95 -5.89 -2.66
N ALA A 102 -10.56 -6.10 -1.49
CA ALA A 102 -9.86 -6.53 -0.28
C ALA A 102 -10.13 -8.01 -0.03
N ILE A 103 -9.07 -8.78 0.21
CA ILE A 103 -9.12 -10.20 0.49
C ILE A 103 -8.22 -10.43 1.71
N ASP A 104 -8.71 -11.17 2.71
CA ASP A 104 -7.87 -11.63 3.82
C ASP A 104 -6.88 -12.68 3.29
N ASP A 105 -5.60 -12.57 3.62
CA ASP A 105 -4.54 -13.50 3.13
C ASP A 105 -4.82 -14.97 3.47
N ARG A 106 -5.64 -15.24 4.50
CA ARG A 106 -6.05 -16.60 4.89
C ARG A 106 -7.27 -17.08 4.12
N PHE A 107 -7.88 -16.25 3.27
CA PHE A 107 -9.02 -16.63 2.45
C PHE A 107 -8.59 -17.62 1.36
N ALA A 108 -8.72 -18.90 1.67
CA ALA A 108 -8.53 -19.99 0.73
C ALA A 108 -9.87 -20.72 0.51
N LYS A 109 -10.56 -20.40 -0.58
CA LYS A 109 -11.74 -21.15 -1.03
C LYS A 109 -11.55 -21.58 -2.49
N PRO A 110 -11.85 -22.84 -2.83
CA PRO A 110 -11.75 -23.29 -4.21
C PRO A 110 -12.73 -22.50 -5.08
N GLY A 111 -12.27 -22.12 -6.27
CA GLY A 111 -13.16 -21.72 -7.36
C GLY A 111 -13.77 -22.96 -8.00
N ALA A 112 -14.98 -22.81 -8.53
CA ALA A 112 -15.60 -23.82 -9.38
C ALA A 112 -15.82 -23.23 -10.77
N ARG A 113 -15.78 -24.07 -11.78
CA ARG A 113 -16.23 -23.73 -13.13
C ARG A 113 -17.22 -24.78 -13.56
N CYS A 114 -18.40 -24.36 -13.99
CA CYS A 114 -19.40 -25.28 -14.50
C CYS A 114 -18.84 -25.98 -15.75
N GLY A 115 -18.81 -27.31 -15.74
CA GLY A 115 -18.34 -28.11 -16.87
C GLY A 115 -19.24 -28.02 -18.12
N ASN A 116 -20.47 -27.53 -17.97
CA ASN A 116 -21.44 -27.41 -19.06
C ASN A 116 -21.46 -26.02 -19.72
N CYS A 117 -21.47 -24.94 -18.92
CA CYS A 117 -21.61 -23.57 -19.43
C CYS A 117 -20.42 -22.65 -19.11
N ALA A 118 -19.36 -23.18 -18.50
CA ALA A 118 -18.17 -22.43 -18.12
C ALA A 118 -18.38 -21.28 -17.12
N ALA A 119 -19.58 -21.11 -16.55
CA ALA A 119 -19.84 -20.14 -15.50
C ALA A 119 -18.98 -20.42 -14.25
N LEU A 120 -18.51 -19.35 -13.60
CA LEU A 120 -17.72 -19.36 -12.36
C LEU A 120 -18.62 -19.34 -11.11
#